data_AF-A0A970PH30-F1
#
_entry.id   AF-A0A970PH30-F1
#
_cell.length_a   1.000
_cell.length_b   1.000
_cell.length_c   1.000
_cell.angle_alpha   90.00
_cell.angle_beta   90.00
_cell.angle_gamma   90.00
#
_symmetry.space_group_name_H-M   'P 1'
#
loop_
_entity.id
_entity.type
_entity.pdbx_description
1 polymer ?
#
loop_
_entity_poly.entity_id
_entity_poly.type
_entity_poly.pdbx_seq_one_letter_code
_entity_poly.pdbx_strand_id
1 'polypeptide(L)'
;MTKRFLTAGYDIYITSDHGNTPCIGLGKLMGTGVEVETKSRRMLVLKDFADKETLLKKYGLIQYPKYYLTKDYDYLICDAGDSLDAKGEAVMTHGGITLDEVIVPFIKIKAVRNNG
;
A
#
# COMPACT_ATOMS: atom_id res chain seq x y z
N MET A 1 -12.60 4.13 -23.39
CA MET A 1 -13.22 5.26 -22.66
C MET A 1 -12.53 6.59 -22.99
N THR A 2 -11.23 6.74 -22.75
CA THR A 2 -10.45 7.96 -23.02
C THR A 2 -10.67 8.54 -24.43
N LYS A 3 -10.44 7.76 -25.49
CA LYS A 3 -10.65 8.22 -26.88
C LYS A 3 -12.07 8.73 -27.14
N ARG A 4 -13.09 8.03 -26.61
CA ARG A 4 -14.50 8.40 -26.78
C ARG A 4 -14.80 9.79 -26.20
N PHE A 5 -14.30 10.07 -25.00
CA PHE A 5 -14.54 11.36 -24.35
C PHE A 5 -13.72 12.50 -24.96
N LEU A 6 -12.51 12.23 -25.46
CA LEU A 6 -11.77 13.22 -26.24
C LEU A 6 -12.50 13.59 -27.52
N THR A 7 -13.03 12.61 -28.27
CA THR A 7 -13.84 12.87 -29.46
C THR A 7 -15.11 13.66 -29.15
N ALA A 8 -15.68 13.48 -27.95
CA ALA A 8 -16.84 14.24 -27.49
C ALA A 8 -16.48 15.64 -26.94
N GLY A 9 -15.22 16.07 -27.02
CA GLY A 9 -14.78 17.43 -26.65
C GLY A 9 -14.47 17.63 -25.16
N TYR A 10 -14.39 16.56 -24.37
CA TYR A 10 -14.05 16.68 -22.95
C TYR A 10 -12.53 16.68 -22.71
N ASP A 11 -12.08 17.56 -21.81
CA ASP A 11 -10.79 17.42 -21.14
C ASP A 11 -10.82 16.17 -20.25
N ILE A 12 -9.77 15.36 -20.30
CA ILE A 12 -9.66 14.13 -19.51
C ILE A 12 -8.53 14.25 -18.51
N TYR A 13 -8.82 13.90 -17.26
CA TYR A 13 -7.86 13.78 -16.18
C TYR A 13 -7.76 12.30 -15.80
N ILE A 14 -6.55 11.77 -15.78
CA ILE A 14 -6.25 10.39 -15.39
C ILE A 14 -5.30 10.45 -14.21
N THR A 15 -5.65 9.76 -13.13
CA THR A 15 -4.80 9.61 -11.95
C THR A 15 -4.93 8.20 -11.41
N SER A 16 -4.06 7.88 -10.45
CA SER A 16 -4.21 6.71 -9.58
C SER A 16 -4.45 7.17 -8.14
N ASP A 17 -5.01 6.30 -7.32
CA ASP A 17 -5.07 6.45 -5.87
C ASP A 17 -3.74 6.05 -5.21
N HIS A 18 -3.06 5.05 -5.77
CA HIS A 18 -1.71 4.62 -5.37
C HIS A 18 -0.94 3.98 -6.56
N GLY A 19 0.35 3.76 -6.37
CA GLY A 19 1.19 2.91 -7.21
C GLY A 19 1.18 1.44 -6.77
N ASN A 20 2.04 0.61 -7.36
CA ASN A 20 2.12 -0.81 -7.08
C ASN A 20 3.58 -1.26 -7.23
N THR A 21 4.10 -2.09 -6.32
CA THR A 21 5.52 -2.45 -6.29
C THR A 21 5.72 -3.97 -6.24
N PRO A 22 6.77 -4.52 -6.88
CA PRO A 22 7.12 -5.93 -6.72
C PRO A 22 7.58 -6.20 -5.29
N CYS A 23 7.14 -7.32 -4.74
CA CYS A 23 7.51 -7.75 -3.41
C CYS A 23 7.80 -9.24 -3.34
N ILE A 24 8.59 -9.63 -2.35
CA ILE A 24 8.77 -11.02 -1.95
C ILE A 24 8.02 -11.27 -0.64
N GLY A 25 7.28 -12.37 -0.58
CA GLY A 25 6.57 -12.75 0.63
C GLY A 25 7.53 -13.20 1.73
N LEU A 26 7.39 -12.62 2.91
CA LEU A 26 8.12 -12.99 4.12
C LEU A 26 7.52 -14.23 4.81
N GLY A 27 6.30 -14.60 4.41
CA GLY A 27 5.50 -15.64 5.02
C GLY A 27 4.26 -15.07 5.70
N LYS A 28 3.15 -15.76 5.54
CA LYS A 28 1.86 -15.37 6.13
C LYS A 28 1.98 -15.29 7.66
N LEU A 29 1.33 -14.30 8.25
CA LEU A 29 1.11 -14.30 9.70
C LEU A 29 0.19 -15.48 10.07
N MET A 30 0.75 -16.49 10.73
CA MET A 30 0.02 -17.63 11.27
C MET A 30 0.38 -17.84 12.73
N GLY A 31 -0.62 -18.20 13.55
CA GLY A 31 -0.43 -18.71 14.90
C GLY A 31 0.30 -17.78 15.86
N THR A 32 0.26 -16.46 15.65
CA THR A 32 1.00 -15.51 16.49
C THR A 32 0.37 -15.33 17.87
N GLY A 33 -0.88 -15.75 18.09
CA GLY A 33 -1.60 -15.52 19.36
C GLY A 33 -1.79 -14.02 19.70
N VAL A 34 -1.40 -13.14 18.78
CA VAL A 34 -1.46 -11.69 18.88
C VAL A 34 -2.86 -11.25 18.43
N GLU A 35 -3.51 -10.41 19.24
CA GLU A 35 -4.74 -9.71 18.82
C GLU A 35 -4.39 -8.70 17.72
N VAL A 36 -4.47 -9.18 16.48
CA VAL A 36 -4.38 -8.34 15.29
C VAL A 36 -5.79 -7.84 15.01
N GLU A 37 -6.01 -6.55 15.21
CA GLU A 37 -7.28 -5.90 14.90
C GLU A 37 -7.51 -5.88 13.39
N THR A 38 -6.46 -5.62 12.60
CA THR A 38 -6.55 -5.66 11.14
C THR A 38 -5.19 -5.99 10.53
N LYS A 39 -5.20 -6.76 9.42
CA LYS A 39 -4.01 -7.05 8.62
C LYS A 39 -4.25 -6.78 7.15
N SER A 40 -3.23 -6.26 6.48
CA SER A 40 -3.09 -6.26 5.03
C SER A 40 -1.87 -7.07 4.63
N ARG A 41 -1.54 -7.08 3.32
CA ARG A 41 -0.29 -7.65 2.81
C ARG A 41 0.94 -6.83 3.17
N ARG A 42 0.76 -5.57 3.58
CA ARG A 42 1.85 -4.62 3.83
C ARG A 42 1.91 -4.13 5.27
N MET A 43 0.84 -4.28 6.03
CA MET A 43 0.68 -3.61 7.32
C MET A 43 -0.07 -4.48 8.33
N LEU A 44 0.29 -4.32 9.60
CA LEU A 44 -0.39 -4.87 10.76
C LEU A 44 -0.82 -3.75 11.70
N VAL A 45 -2.06 -3.87 12.16
CA VAL A 45 -2.61 -3.05 13.25
C VAL A 45 -2.77 -3.97 14.45
N LEU A 46 -2.01 -3.69 15.50
CA LEU A 46 -1.92 -4.49 16.71
C LEU A 46 -2.61 -3.76 17.85
N LYS A 47 -3.36 -4.49 18.66
CA LYS A 47 -3.89 -4.02 19.94
C LYS A 47 -3.11 -4.67 21.09
N ASP A 48 -3.44 -4.26 22.30
CA ASP A 48 -2.89 -4.68 23.60
C ASP A 48 -2.30 -6.11 23.64
N PHE A 49 -1.23 -6.29 24.41
CA PHE A 49 -0.54 -7.57 24.66
C PHE A 49 0.07 -8.27 23.42
N ALA A 50 0.04 -7.63 22.25
CA ALA A 50 0.78 -8.08 21.08
C ALA A 50 2.30 -8.12 21.31
N ASP A 51 2.95 -9.26 21.04
CA ASP A 51 4.41 -9.36 21.04
C ASP A 51 5.02 -8.76 19.77
N LYS A 52 5.01 -7.43 19.75
CA LYS A 52 5.51 -6.60 18.67
C LYS A 52 7.01 -6.80 18.41
N GLU A 53 7.80 -6.96 19.46
CA GLU A 53 9.25 -7.20 19.38
C GLU A 53 9.56 -8.46 18.58
N THR A 54 8.82 -9.54 18.85
CA THR A 54 8.95 -10.79 18.09
C THR A 54 8.53 -10.60 16.63
N LEU A 55 7.44 -9.88 16.35
CA LEU A 55 7.00 -9.62 14.97
C LEU A 55 8.01 -8.78 14.18
N LEU A 56 8.54 -7.72 14.77
CA LEU A 56 9.60 -6.87 14.20
C LEU A 56 10.82 -7.73 13.83
N LYS A 57 11.30 -8.57 14.76
CA LYS A 57 12.49 -9.41 14.53
C LYS A 57 12.25 -10.54 13.53
N LYS A 58 11.11 -11.22 13.62
CA LYS A 58 10.80 -12.39 12.78
C LYS A 58 10.58 -12.01 11.31
N TYR A 59 9.93 -10.88 11.07
CA TYR A 59 9.52 -10.45 9.74
C TYR A 59 10.26 -9.19 9.26
N GLY A 60 11.21 -8.65 10.02
CA GLY A 60 11.93 -7.43 9.63
C GLY A 60 11.01 -6.21 9.46
N LEU A 61 9.90 -6.16 10.19
CA LEU A 61 8.94 -5.06 10.04
C LEU A 61 9.50 -3.75 10.58
N ILE A 62 8.93 -2.65 10.11
CA ILE A 62 9.23 -1.30 10.58
C ILE A 62 8.07 -0.83 11.45
N GLN A 63 8.38 -0.20 12.58
CA GLN A 63 7.36 0.47 13.37
C GLN A 63 6.96 1.77 12.66
N TYR A 64 5.69 1.87 12.27
CA TYR A 64 5.17 3.08 11.67
C TYR A 64 4.81 4.13 12.75
N PRO A 65 5.19 5.41 12.57
CA PRO A 65 4.88 6.46 13.52
C PRO A 65 3.36 6.70 13.65
N LYS A 66 2.88 6.93 14.89
CA LYS A 66 1.45 7.13 15.18
C LYS A 66 0.96 8.57 14.96
N TYR A 67 1.68 9.40 14.20
CA TYR A 67 1.44 10.86 14.18
C TYR A 67 0.00 11.25 13.80
N TYR A 68 -0.59 10.52 12.86
CA TYR A 68 -1.94 10.78 12.34
C TYR A 68 -2.90 9.60 12.56
N LEU A 69 -2.52 8.67 13.43
CA LEU A 69 -3.27 7.45 13.72
C LEU A 69 -3.67 7.42 15.20
N THR A 70 -4.67 6.62 15.57
CA THR A 70 -5.01 6.48 16.99
C THR A 70 -3.82 5.92 17.77
N LYS A 71 -3.62 6.40 18.99
CA LYS A 71 -2.50 5.99 19.84
C LYS A 71 -2.74 4.64 20.53
N ASP A 72 -3.98 4.18 20.51
CA ASP A 72 -4.44 2.93 21.13
C ASP A 72 -3.93 1.68 20.41
N TYR A 73 -3.44 1.81 19.18
CA TYR A 73 -2.89 0.70 18.40
C TYR A 73 -1.41 0.89 18.10
N ASP A 74 -0.71 -0.22 17.92
CA ASP A 74 0.60 -0.26 17.30
C ASP A 74 0.51 -0.62 15.82
N TYR A 75 1.32 0.06 15.03
CA TYR A 75 1.32 -0.06 13.57
C TYR A 75 2.67 -0.57 13.11
N LEU A 76 2.67 -1.73 12.46
CA LEU A 76 3.86 -2.31 11.85
C LEU A 76 3.66 -2.37 10.33
N ILE A 77 4.71 -2.07 9.58
CA ILE A 77 4.67 -2.07 8.12
C ILE A 77 5.84 -2.88 7.56
N CYS A 78 5.64 -3.56 6.45
CA CYS A 78 6.70 -4.22 5.72
C CYS A 78 7.65 -3.19 5.10
N ASP A 79 8.94 -3.51 5.09
CA ASP A 79 9.94 -2.72 4.40
C ASP A 79 9.74 -2.75 2.87
N ALA A 80 10.44 -1.88 2.15
CA ALA A 80 10.41 -1.84 0.70
C ALA A 80 10.75 -3.21 0.10
N GLY A 81 9.90 -3.68 -0.81
CA GLY A 81 10.07 -4.99 -1.46
C GLY A 81 9.58 -6.20 -0.66
N ASP A 82 9.03 -6.02 0.54
CA ASP A 82 8.57 -7.15 1.38
C ASP A 82 7.06 -7.18 1.58
N SER A 83 6.45 -8.37 1.67
CA SER A 83 5.02 -8.52 1.93
C SER A 83 4.70 -9.68 2.86
N LEU A 84 3.52 -9.69 3.47
CA LEU A 84 3.00 -10.77 4.30
C LEU A 84 2.26 -11.85 3.48
N ASP A 85 2.71 -12.08 2.25
CA ASP A 85 2.28 -13.18 1.38
C ASP A 85 3.05 -14.47 1.67
N ALA A 86 2.86 -15.53 0.87
CA ALA A 86 3.54 -16.80 1.12
C ALA A 86 5.06 -16.64 1.01
N LYS A 87 5.81 -17.37 1.85
CA LYS A 87 7.26 -17.17 1.93
C LYS A 87 7.93 -17.45 0.59
N GLY A 88 8.70 -16.48 0.08
CA GLY A 88 9.39 -16.55 -1.21
C GLY A 88 8.51 -16.30 -2.43
N GLU A 89 7.22 -16.01 -2.25
CA GLU A 89 6.31 -15.70 -3.35
C GLU A 89 6.59 -14.31 -3.90
N ALA A 90 6.77 -14.20 -5.22
CA ALA A 90 6.87 -12.92 -5.89
C ALA A 90 5.46 -12.39 -6.21
N VAL A 91 5.12 -11.22 -5.67
CA VAL A 91 3.80 -10.59 -5.82
C VAL A 91 3.92 -9.14 -6.27
N MET A 92 2.88 -8.62 -6.92
CA MET A 92 2.71 -7.17 -7.12
C MET A 92 1.66 -6.68 -6.12
N THR A 93 2.05 -5.82 -5.20
CA THR A 93 1.14 -5.33 -4.14
C THR A 93 1.45 -3.89 -3.75
N HIS A 94 0.52 -3.30 -3.01
CA HIS A 94 0.59 -1.91 -2.54
C HIS A 94 0.07 -1.82 -1.08
N GLY A 95 0.20 -0.64 -0.47
CA GLY A 95 -0.15 -0.34 0.91
C GLY A 95 1.06 -0.19 1.85
N GLY A 96 2.27 -0.13 1.28
CA GLY A 96 3.51 0.28 1.90
C GLY A 96 3.69 1.80 1.92
N ILE A 97 4.91 2.23 2.27
CA ILE A 97 5.31 3.65 2.37
C ILE A 97 6.35 4.03 1.32
N THR A 98 6.51 3.21 0.28
CA THR A 98 7.53 3.42 -0.75
C THR A 98 7.15 4.57 -1.69
N LEU A 99 8.15 5.24 -2.27
CA LEU A 99 7.89 6.31 -3.23
C LEU A 99 7.12 5.80 -4.45
N ASP A 100 7.41 4.59 -4.90
CA ASP A 100 6.72 3.95 -6.04
C ASP A 100 5.23 3.71 -5.80
N GLU A 101 4.80 3.63 -4.55
CA GLU A 101 3.40 3.46 -4.17
C GLU A 101 2.67 4.79 -3.91
N VAL A 102 3.40 5.84 -3.53
CA VAL A 102 2.80 7.14 -3.15
C VAL A 102 2.83 8.15 -4.31
N ILE A 103 3.82 8.06 -5.21
CA ILE A 103 3.91 8.92 -6.38
C ILE A 103 3.06 8.33 -7.50
N VAL A 104 2.00 9.04 -7.84
CA VAL A 104 1.04 8.63 -8.88
C VAL A 104 1.01 9.62 -10.04
N PRO A 105 0.73 9.16 -11.27
CA PRO A 105 0.60 10.06 -12.40
C PRO A 105 -0.63 10.94 -12.22
N PHE A 106 -0.53 12.21 -12.60
CA PHE A 106 -1.69 13.09 -12.80
C PHE A 106 -1.63 13.65 -14.22
N ILE A 107 -2.34 12.99 -15.13
CA ILE A 107 -2.26 13.25 -16.56
C ILE A 107 -3.48 14.05 -16.99
N LYS A 108 -3.25 15.22 -17.58
CA LYS A 108 -4.28 15.99 -18.27
C LYS A 108 -4.13 15.82 -19.78
N ILE A 109 -5.17 15.31 -20.44
CA ILE A 109 -5.27 15.27 -21.90
C ILE A 109 -6.32 16.29 -22.30
N LYS A 110 -5.88 17.33 -23.01
CA LYS A 110 -6.76 18.36 -23.55
C LYS A 110 -7.41 17.86 -24.84
N ALA A 111 -8.70 18.11 -25.01
CA ALA A 111 -9.31 17.98 -26.32
C ALA A 111 -8.69 19.05 -27.24
N VAL A 112 -8.02 18.64 -28.33
CA VAL A 112 -7.41 19.57 -29.28
C VAL A 112 -8.26 19.58 -30.56
N ARG A 113 -8.99 20.70 -30.79
CA ARG A 113 -9.88 21.11 -31.93
C ARG A 113 -11.39 20.88 -31.74
N ASN A 114 -12.33 21.78 -32.11
CA ASN A 114 -12.35 23.09 -32.81
C ASN A 114 -13.63 23.84 -32.33
N ASN A 115 -13.55 24.93 -31.55
CA ASN A 115 -14.65 25.90 -31.36
C ASN A 115 -14.07 27.20 -30.76
N GLY A 116 -13.27 27.87 -31.58
CA GLY A 116 -13.26 29.33 -31.68
C GLY A 116 -13.70 29.66 -33.09
#